data_AF-A0A9D6EXV4-F1
#
_entry.id   AF-A0A9D6EXV4-F1
#
_cell.length_a   1.000
_cell.length_b   1.000
_cell.length_c   1.000
_cell.angle_alpha   90.00
_cell.angle_beta   90.00
_cell.angle_gamma   90.00
#
_symmetry.space_group_name_H-M   'P 1'
#
loop_
_entity.id
_entity.type
_entity.pdbx_description
1 polymer ?
#
loop_
_entity_poly.entity_id
_entity_poly.type
_entity_poly.pdbx_seq_one_letter_code
_entity_poly.pdbx_strand_id
1 'polypeptide(L)'
;MRPVDSPFRKNNKQKIRGTPCVAPPPVILLTGERQDDHIRIDLDGATVWLAVTSLETLVELLVARINLETGYLPVHPVTIHRLRRALDEVGGDAYGKRLIQTGAQAEYRLTIPRAELGERVGVTSCFAELADLKIISAEQLQVIQTACASK
;
A
#
# COMPACT_ATOMS: atom_id res chain seq x y z
N MET A 1 3.72 6.95 -76.74
CA MET A 1 2.96 7.13 -75.48
C MET A 1 2.65 5.76 -74.91
N ARG A 2 3.18 5.44 -73.72
CA ARG A 2 2.82 4.23 -72.95
C ARG A 2 2.28 4.69 -71.59
N PRO A 3 1.21 4.09 -71.05
CA PRO A 3 0.70 4.46 -69.73
C PRO A 3 1.60 3.88 -68.65
N VAL A 4 1.80 4.65 -67.58
CA VAL A 4 2.61 4.27 -66.42
C VAL A 4 1.65 3.75 -65.35
N ASP A 5 1.68 2.44 -65.11
CA ASP A 5 0.91 1.80 -64.05
C ASP A 5 1.46 2.17 -62.67
N SER A 6 0.60 2.73 -61.83
CA SER A 6 0.92 3.18 -60.48
C SER A 6 0.56 2.10 -59.46
N PRO A 7 1.49 1.61 -58.62
CA PRO A 7 1.22 0.49 -57.73
C PRO A 7 0.41 0.93 -56.50
N PHE A 8 -0.76 0.30 -56.36
CA PHE A 8 -1.68 0.39 -55.24
C PHE A 8 -0.99 0.06 -53.90
N ARG A 9 -0.86 1.07 -53.03
CA ARG A 9 -0.31 0.95 -51.68
C ARG A 9 -1.36 0.31 -50.76
N LYS A 10 -1.19 -0.97 -50.42
CA LYS A 10 -2.07 -1.69 -49.47
C LYS A 10 -1.83 -1.15 -48.05
N ASN A 11 -2.81 -0.43 -47.51
CA ASN A 11 -2.83 0.02 -46.12
C ASN A 11 -2.94 -1.17 -45.17
N ASN A 12 -1.82 -1.51 -44.53
CA ASN A 12 -1.75 -2.55 -43.51
C ASN A 12 -2.36 -2.01 -42.20
N LYS A 13 -3.64 -2.29 -41.96
CA LYS A 13 -4.32 -1.98 -40.69
C LYS A 13 -3.71 -2.84 -39.58
N GLN A 14 -2.69 -2.31 -38.91
CA GLN A 14 -2.18 -2.91 -37.68
C GLN A 14 -3.28 -2.88 -36.62
N LYS A 15 -3.81 -4.06 -36.32
CA LYS A 15 -4.76 -4.32 -35.24
C LYS A 15 -4.06 -4.01 -33.92
N ILE A 16 -4.29 -2.81 -33.39
CA ILE A 16 -3.80 -2.37 -32.08
C ILE A 16 -4.38 -3.35 -31.06
N ARG A 17 -3.54 -4.26 -30.55
CA ARG A 17 -3.92 -5.15 -29.45
C ARG A 17 -4.08 -4.26 -28.22
N GLY A 18 -5.29 -4.16 -27.69
CA GLY A 18 -5.57 -3.36 -26.50
C GLY A 18 -4.63 -3.76 -25.37
N THR A 19 -3.90 -2.78 -24.82
CA THR A 19 -3.10 -2.97 -23.61
C THR A 19 -4.00 -3.55 -22.54
N PRO A 20 -3.65 -4.67 -21.88
CA PRO A 20 -4.43 -5.17 -20.76
C PRO A 20 -4.56 -4.04 -19.74
N CYS A 21 -5.79 -3.79 -19.28
CA CYS A 21 -6.07 -2.82 -18.24
C CYS A 21 -5.47 -3.37 -16.93
N VAL A 22 -4.20 -3.10 -16.68
CA VAL A 22 -3.51 -3.49 -15.44
C VAL A 22 -4.07 -2.59 -14.35
N ALA A 23 -4.69 -3.19 -13.33
CA ALA A 23 -5.19 -2.45 -12.17
C ALA A 23 -4.04 -1.63 -11.56
N PRO A 24 -4.30 -0.40 -11.09
CA PRO A 24 -3.25 0.41 -10.46
C PRO A 24 -2.66 -0.35 -9.26
N PRO A 25 -1.35 -0.23 -9.01
CA PRO A 25 -0.73 -0.86 -7.85
C PRO A 25 -1.34 -0.31 -6.55
N PRO A 26 -1.38 -1.13 -5.47
CA PRO A 26 -1.83 -0.64 -4.17
C PRO A 26 -0.89 0.46 -3.67
N VAL A 27 -1.44 1.39 -2.90
CA VAL A 27 -0.69 2.49 -2.27
C VAL A 27 0.22 1.96 -1.17
N ILE A 28 -0.24 0.97 -0.39
CA ILE A 28 0.56 0.31 0.63
C ILE A 28 0.58 -1.17 0.33
N LEU A 29 1.75 -1.75 0.09
CA LEU A 29 1.96 -3.18 -0.01
C LEU A 29 2.73 -3.66 1.22
N LEU A 30 2.04 -4.40 2.09
CA LEU A 30 2.64 -5.03 3.25
C LEU A 30 3.38 -6.29 2.81
N THR A 31 4.66 -6.39 3.17
CA THR A 31 5.50 -7.55 2.84
C THR A 31 6.07 -8.20 4.10
N GLY A 32 6.49 -9.45 4.00
CA GLY A 32 7.22 -10.15 5.06
C GLY A 32 8.73 -10.11 4.91
N GLU A 33 9.28 -9.36 3.93
CA GLU A 33 10.74 -9.31 3.74
C GLU A 33 11.40 -8.57 4.90
N ARG A 34 12.49 -9.16 5.42
CA ARG A 34 13.17 -8.70 6.64
C ARG A 34 14.64 -8.41 6.35
N GLN A 35 15.14 -7.35 6.96
CA GLN A 35 16.57 -7.04 7.04
C GLN A 35 16.85 -6.51 8.44
N ASP A 36 17.57 -7.29 9.23
CA ASP A 36 17.82 -7.01 10.65
C ASP A 36 16.51 -6.83 11.46
N ASP A 37 16.33 -5.66 12.10
CA ASP A 37 15.15 -5.22 12.82
C ASP A 37 14.19 -4.39 11.95
N HIS A 38 14.36 -4.42 10.64
CA HIS A 38 13.52 -3.73 9.69
C HIS A 38 12.72 -4.71 8.81
N ILE A 39 11.50 -4.30 8.50
CA ILE A 39 10.57 -5.01 7.63
C ILE A 39 10.27 -4.12 6.43
N ARG A 40 10.31 -4.71 5.24
CA ARG A 40 10.02 -4.01 4.00
C ARG A 40 8.52 -3.79 3.83
N ILE A 41 8.14 -2.60 3.42
CA ILE A 41 6.86 -2.31 2.79
C ILE A 41 7.12 -1.58 1.47
N ASP A 42 6.19 -1.67 0.52
CA ASP A 42 6.24 -0.79 -0.66
C ASP A 42 5.10 0.25 -0.57
N LEU A 43 5.45 1.52 -0.76
CA LEU A 43 4.55 2.68 -0.75
C LEU A 43 4.54 3.35 -2.10
N ASP A 44 3.39 3.38 -2.78
CA ASP A 44 3.26 3.94 -4.13
C ASP A 44 4.36 3.44 -5.11
N GLY A 45 4.78 2.17 -4.94
CA GLY A 45 5.83 1.53 -5.71
C GLY A 45 7.27 1.79 -5.26
N ALA A 46 7.48 2.58 -4.20
CA ALA A 46 8.79 2.83 -3.58
C ALA A 46 8.98 1.98 -2.32
N THR A 47 10.19 1.46 -2.11
CA THR A 47 10.48 0.57 -0.98
C THR A 47 10.86 1.35 0.28
N VAL A 48 10.22 1.03 1.41
CA VAL A 48 10.54 1.52 2.75
C VAL A 48 10.90 0.37 3.66
N TRP A 49 11.96 0.56 4.45
CA TRP A 49 12.31 -0.32 5.54
C TRP A 49 11.85 0.29 6.86
N LEU A 50 10.83 -0.31 7.47
CA LEU A 50 10.30 0.13 8.75
C LEU A 50 10.89 -0.70 9.88
N ALA A 51 11.36 -0.05 10.94
CA ALA A 51 11.64 -0.75 12.19
C ALA A 51 10.39 -1.52 12.66
N VAL A 52 10.56 -2.68 13.30
CA VAL A 52 9.45 -3.54 13.75
C VAL A 52 8.34 -2.75 14.46
N THR A 53 8.69 -1.90 15.43
CA THR A 53 7.72 -1.07 16.17
C THR A 53 6.91 -0.10 15.30
N SER A 54 7.51 0.40 14.21
CA SER A 54 6.82 1.27 13.26
C SER A 54 5.87 0.49 12.37
N LEU A 55 6.24 -0.73 11.99
CA LEU A 55 5.34 -1.64 11.28
C LEU A 55 4.16 -2.06 12.16
N GLU A 56 4.40 -2.48 13.40
CA GLU A 56 3.35 -2.82 14.37
C GLU A 56 2.34 -1.69 14.50
N THR A 57 2.84 -0.46 14.66
CA THR A 57 1.98 0.73 14.71
C THR A 57 1.18 0.93 13.44
N LEU A 58 1.79 0.75 12.26
CA LEU A 58 1.07 0.85 10.98
C LEU A 58 -0.04 -0.20 10.87
N VAL A 59 0.24 -1.44 11.30
CA VAL A 59 -0.72 -2.55 11.34
C VAL A 59 -1.86 -2.27 12.31
N GLU A 60 -1.57 -1.75 13.50
CA GLU A 60 -2.57 -1.35 14.48
C GLU A 60 -3.49 -0.25 13.93
N LEU A 61 -2.93 0.78 13.26
CA LEU A 61 -3.72 1.82 12.62
C LEU A 61 -4.60 1.27 11.49
N LEU A 62 -4.11 0.28 10.73
CA LEU A 62 -4.86 -0.39 9.68
C LEU A 62 -6.02 -1.21 10.24
N VAL A 63 -5.77 -2.00 11.28
CA VAL A 63 -6.80 -2.79 11.97
C VAL A 63 -7.83 -1.88 12.63
N ALA A 64 -7.39 -0.81 13.29
CA ALA A 64 -8.29 0.22 13.82
C ALA A 64 -9.15 0.83 12.72
N ARG A 65 -8.59 1.10 11.53
CA ARG A 65 -9.34 1.63 10.39
C ARG A 65 -10.38 0.65 9.83
N ILE A 66 -10.12 -0.66 9.93
CA ILE A 66 -11.05 -1.71 9.51
C ILE A 66 -12.18 -1.88 10.53
N ASN A 67 -11.85 -1.92 11.82
CA ASN A 67 -12.77 -2.34 12.87
C ASN A 67 -13.54 -1.19 13.54
N LEU A 68 -12.93 0.00 13.65
CA LEU A 68 -13.52 1.14 14.34
C LEU A 68 -14.21 2.08 13.34
N GLU A 69 -15.32 2.68 13.75
CA GLU A 69 -16.07 3.64 12.93
C GLU A 69 -15.23 4.86 12.53
N THR A 70 -14.51 5.44 13.49
CA THR A 70 -13.68 6.62 13.25
C THR A 70 -12.28 6.26 12.74
N GLY A 71 -11.80 5.06 13.07
CA GLY A 71 -10.44 4.57 12.81
C GLY A 71 -9.36 5.18 13.69
N TYR A 72 -9.70 5.99 14.69
CA TYR A 72 -8.74 6.61 15.60
C TYR A 72 -8.28 5.62 16.69
N LEU A 73 -6.97 5.60 16.93
CA LEU A 73 -6.31 4.78 17.95
C LEU A 73 -5.32 5.65 18.75
N PRO A 74 -5.30 5.57 20.09
CA PRO A 74 -4.27 6.22 20.89
C PRO A 74 -2.93 5.55 20.67
N VAL A 75 -1.93 6.32 20.24
CA VAL A 75 -0.55 5.83 20.01
C VAL A 75 0.44 6.82 20.58
N HIS A 76 1.58 6.35 21.06
CA HIS A 76 2.62 7.24 21.56
C HIS A 76 3.11 8.20 20.44
N PRO A 77 3.14 9.53 20.66
CA PRO A 77 3.48 10.51 19.61
C PRO A 77 4.86 10.30 18.97
N VAL A 78 5.84 9.83 19.74
CA VAL A 78 7.19 9.55 19.22
C VAL A 78 7.17 8.41 18.19
N THR A 79 6.36 7.38 18.42
CA THR A 79 6.24 6.25 17.49
C THR A 79 5.61 6.70 16.18
N ILE A 80 4.54 7.49 16.23
CA ILE A 80 3.94 8.08 15.03
C ILE A 80 4.89 9.04 14.32
N HIS A 81 5.66 9.85 15.06
CA HIS A 81 6.64 10.74 14.45
C HIS A 81 7.70 9.96 13.66
N ARG A 82 8.23 8.87 14.24
CA ARG A 82 9.20 7.98 13.56
C ARG A 82 8.59 7.31 12.35
N LEU A 83 7.39 6.74 12.49
CA LEU A 83 6.66 6.13 11.37
C LEU A 83 6.47 7.15 10.26
N ARG A 84 5.89 8.33 10.53
CA ARG A 84 5.69 9.38 9.51
C ARG A 84 6.97 9.77 8.80
N ARG A 85 8.07 9.95 9.54
CA ARG A 85 9.38 10.29 8.97
C ARG A 85 9.86 9.21 8.00
N ALA A 86 9.74 7.93 8.36
CA ALA A 86 10.11 6.83 7.47
C ALA A 86 9.24 6.79 6.19
N LEU A 87 7.95 7.16 6.28
CA LEU A 87 7.09 7.28 5.11
C LEU A 87 7.44 8.51 4.25
N ASP A 88 7.81 9.63 4.88
CA ASP A 88 8.23 10.87 4.20
C ASP A 88 9.53 10.67 3.39
N GLU A 89 10.42 9.79 3.83
CA GLU A 89 11.69 9.48 3.14
C GLU A 89 11.49 8.95 1.71
N VAL A 90 10.36 8.29 1.42
CA VAL A 90 10.05 7.80 0.06
C VAL A 90 8.89 8.54 -0.60
N GLY A 91 7.88 8.96 0.17
CA GLY A 91 6.67 9.58 -0.36
C GLY A 91 6.81 11.09 -0.59
N GLY A 92 7.96 11.65 -0.22
CA GLY A 92 8.24 13.08 -0.25
C GLY A 92 7.71 13.81 0.98
N ASP A 93 7.98 15.12 1.01
CA ASP A 93 7.69 15.95 2.18
C ASP A 93 6.22 15.87 2.62
N ALA A 94 6.03 15.69 3.92
CA ALA A 94 4.76 15.53 4.61
C ALA A 94 3.83 14.39 4.11
N TYR A 95 4.34 13.41 3.36
CA TYR A 95 3.57 12.22 2.95
C TYR A 95 2.99 11.44 4.13
N GLY A 96 3.81 11.07 5.12
CA GLY A 96 3.38 10.39 6.33
C GLY A 96 2.34 11.19 7.10
N LYS A 97 2.44 12.53 7.11
CA LYS A 97 1.41 13.41 7.71
C LYS A 97 0.09 13.42 6.93
N ARG A 98 0.13 13.24 5.60
CA ARG A 98 -1.08 13.08 4.77
C ARG A 98 -1.70 11.69 4.92
N LEU A 99 -0.87 10.65 5.06
CA LEU A 99 -1.32 9.28 5.17
C LEU A 99 -1.86 8.96 6.58
N ILE A 100 -1.25 9.53 7.62
CA ILE A 100 -1.65 9.36 9.01
C ILE A 100 -2.16 10.69 9.53
N GLN A 101 -3.45 10.78 9.89
CA GLN A 101 -4.06 11.97 10.49
C GLN A 101 -3.93 11.93 12.01
N THR A 102 -3.73 13.10 12.64
CA THR A 102 -3.77 13.27 14.10
C THR A 102 -5.15 13.76 14.52
N GLY A 103 -5.74 13.09 15.51
CA GLY A 103 -6.98 13.47 16.19
C GLY A 103 -6.70 14.25 17.48
N ALA A 104 -7.67 14.25 18.39
CA ALA A 104 -7.47 14.80 19.73
C ALA A 104 -6.61 13.86 20.59
N GLN A 105 -6.01 14.38 21.67
CA GLN A 105 -5.42 13.56 22.74
C GLN A 105 -4.43 12.46 22.29
N ALA A 106 -3.60 12.74 21.27
CA ALA A 106 -2.66 11.77 20.68
C ALA A 106 -3.33 10.51 20.10
N GLU A 107 -4.51 10.68 19.51
CA GLU A 107 -5.13 9.70 18.64
C GLU A 107 -4.67 9.85 17.19
N TYR A 108 -4.58 8.75 16.47
CA TYR A 108 -4.14 8.72 15.08
C TYR A 108 -4.97 7.76 14.26
N ARG A 109 -5.10 8.03 12.96
CA ARG A 109 -5.77 7.14 12.01
C ARG A 109 -5.10 7.19 10.65
N LEU A 110 -5.24 6.13 9.87
CA LEU A 110 -4.99 6.19 8.43
C LEU A 110 -6.07 7.01 7.74
N THR A 111 -5.66 7.85 6.79
CA THR A 111 -6.59 8.66 5.98
C THR A 111 -7.28 7.87 4.89
N ILE A 112 -6.80 6.66 4.57
CA ILE A 112 -7.42 5.76 3.60
C ILE A 112 -8.84 5.41 4.06
N PRO A 113 -9.88 5.69 3.26
CA PRO A 113 -11.25 5.30 3.55
C PRO A 113 -11.40 3.78 3.70
N ARG A 114 -12.22 3.32 4.64
CA ARG A 114 -12.46 1.87 4.86
C ARG A 114 -12.91 1.16 3.57
N ALA A 115 -13.72 1.83 2.76
CA ALA A 115 -14.21 1.32 1.47
C ALA A 115 -13.11 1.16 0.42
N GLU A 116 -12.01 1.91 0.52
CA GLU A 116 -10.90 1.88 -0.44
C GLU A 116 -9.76 0.96 0.02
N LEU A 117 -9.83 0.38 1.22
CA LEU A 117 -8.74 -0.45 1.77
C LEU A 117 -8.40 -1.63 0.86
N GLY A 118 -9.39 -2.29 0.25
CA GLY A 118 -9.14 -3.45 -0.63
C GLY A 118 -8.40 -3.10 -1.93
N GLU A 119 -8.46 -1.84 -2.36
CA GLU A 119 -7.77 -1.36 -3.56
C GLU A 119 -6.41 -0.74 -3.22
N ARG A 120 -6.35 -0.02 -2.08
CA ARG A 120 -5.20 0.80 -1.68
C ARG A 120 -4.20 0.04 -0.82
N VAL A 121 -4.61 -1.07 -0.19
CA VAL A 121 -3.74 -1.88 0.65
C VAL A 121 -3.65 -3.29 0.09
N GLY A 122 -2.43 -3.73 -0.16
CA GLY A 122 -2.09 -5.09 -0.57
C GLY A 122 -1.30 -5.80 0.51
N VAL A 123 -1.35 -7.13 0.49
CA VAL A 123 -0.59 -8.01 1.37
C VAL A 123 0.06 -9.09 0.51
N THR A 124 1.37 -9.27 0.62
CA THR A 124 2.05 -10.39 -0.05
C THR A 124 1.90 -11.68 0.76
N SER A 125 2.14 -12.83 0.14
CA SER A 125 2.08 -14.12 0.83
C SER A 125 3.07 -14.23 1.99
N CYS A 126 4.26 -13.63 1.86
CA CYS A 126 5.28 -13.67 2.92
C CYS A 126 4.92 -12.83 4.15
N PHE A 127 3.96 -11.89 4.05
CA PHE A 127 3.52 -11.12 5.22
C PHE A 127 2.93 -12.02 6.34
N ALA A 128 2.39 -13.19 5.97
CA ALA A 128 1.89 -14.17 6.93
C ALA A 128 2.98 -14.69 7.90
N GLU A 129 4.24 -14.74 7.45
CA GLU A 129 5.38 -15.19 8.26
C GLU A 129 5.62 -14.28 9.48
N LEU A 130 5.19 -13.01 9.42
CA LEU A 130 5.29 -12.09 10.55
C LEU A 130 4.40 -12.49 11.73
N ALA A 131 3.31 -13.22 11.47
CA ALA A 131 2.46 -13.76 12.53
C ALA A 131 3.14 -14.94 13.24
N ASP A 132 3.82 -15.81 12.50
CA ASP A 132 4.60 -16.93 13.07
C ASP A 132 5.73 -16.42 13.98
N LEU A 133 6.31 -15.28 13.61
CA LEU A 133 7.36 -14.57 14.36
C LEU A 133 6.81 -13.73 15.51
N LYS A 134 5.48 -13.66 15.69
CA LYS A 134 4.78 -12.84 16.70
C LYS A 134 5.06 -11.34 16.61
N ILE A 135 5.43 -10.85 15.43
CA ILE A 135 5.55 -9.42 15.14
C ILE A 135 4.14 -8.81 14.97
N ILE A 136 3.22 -9.58 14.38
CA ILE A 136 1.80 -9.25 14.36
C ILE A 136 1.01 -10.43 14.93
N SER A 137 -0.21 -10.18 15.40
CA SER A 137 -1.07 -11.28 15.83
C SER A 137 -1.72 -11.96 14.62
N ALA A 138 -2.04 -13.25 14.77
CA ALA A 138 -2.79 -13.99 13.75
C ALA A 138 -4.16 -13.35 13.47
N GLU A 139 -4.79 -12.75 14.50
CA GLU A 139 -6.05 -12.01 14.36
C GLU A 139 -5.86 -10.75 13.51
N GLN A 140 -4.82 -9.96 13.75
CA GLN A 140 -4.52 -8.77 12.93
C GLN A 140 -4.29 -9.16 11.46
N LEU A 141 -3.52 -10.23 11.22
CA LEU A 141 -3.31 -10.76 9.87
C LEU A 141 -4.64 -11.14 9.19
N GLN A 142 -5.50 -11.90 9.88
CA GLN A 142 -6.78 -12.34 9.34
C GLN A 142 -7.71 -11.16 9.02
N VAL A 143 -7.78 -10.16 9.90
CA VAL A 143 -8.56 -8.93 9.70
C VAL A 143 -8.09 -8.20 8.43
N ILE A 144 -6.79 -8.03 8.27
CA ILE A 144 -6.22 -7.34 7.10
C ILE A 144 -6.48 -8.15 5.83
N GLN A 145 -6.22 -9.46 5.83
CA GLN A 145 -6.43 -10.31 4.66
C GLN A 145 -7.90 -10.30 4.21
N THR A 146 -8.85 -10.38 5.15
CA THR A 146 -10.29 -10.34 4.85
C THR A 146 -10.70 -9.01 4.24
N ALA A 147 -10.21 -7.90 4.79
CA ALA A 147 -10.48 -6.56 4.26
C ALA A 147 -9.88 -6.35 2.86
N CYS A 148 -8.70 -6.93 2.60
CA CYS A 148 -8.01 -6.80 1.31
C CYS A 148 -8.53 -7.76 0.23
N ALA A 149 -9.17 -8.87 0.61
CA ALA A 149 -9.69 -9.89 -0.31
C ALA A 149 -11.04 -9.54 -0.96
N SER A 150 -11.76 -8.52 -0.47
CA SER A 150 -13.13 -8.18 -0.88
C SER A 150 -13.22 -7.46 -2.24
N LYS A 151 -12.45 -7.92 -3.25
CA LYS A 151 -12.46 -7.39 -4.63
C LYS A 151 -13.54 -8.02 -5.49
#